data_AF-A0A934ISL7-F1
#
_entry.id   AF-A0A934ISL7-F1
#
_cell.length_a   1.000
_cell.length_b   1.000
_cell.length_c   1.000
_cell.angle_alpha   90.00
_cell.angle_beta   90.00
_cell.angle_gamma   90.00
#
_symmetry.space_group_name_H-M   'P 1'
#
loop_
_entity.id
_entity.type
_entity.pdbx_description
1 polymer ?
#
loop_
_entity_poly.entity_id
_entity_poly.type
_entity_poly.pdbx_seq_one_letter_code
_entity_poly.pdbx_strand_id
1 'polypeptide(L)'
;MTEEEVKGPAPLADGNRADRDSKATVGAKDSPDTISSQAKWNAANPLALWAHNAVRSAIRRGIINRKPCEICGAEPADAHHDDHTRPLAIRWLCRTHHQRLHAEKREEAA
;
A
#
# COMPACT_ATOMS: atom_id res chain seq x y z
N MET A 1 -13.35 -22.81 42.06
CA MET A 1 -12.65 -22.84 40.76
C MET A 1 -13.42 -21.85 39.91
N THR A 2 -12.92 -20.62 39.80
CA THR A 2 -13.66 -19.48 39.25
C THR A 2 -13.61 -19.57 37.73
N GLU A 3 -14.69 -20.07 37.14
CA GLU A 3 -14.89 -20.10 35.69
C GLU A 3 -15.13 -18.66 35.23
N GLU A 4 -14.18 -18.18 34.43
CA GLU A 4 -14.04 -16.79 33.99
C GLU A 4 -15.10 -16.47 32.93
N GLU A 5 -15.86 -15.43 33.20
CA GLU A 5 -17.04 -14.98 32.48
C GLU A 5 -16.63 -14.19 31.22
N VAL A 6 -16.70 -14.80 30.03
CA VAL A 6 -16.35 -14.11 28.77
C VAL A 6 -17.57 -13.38 28.21
N LYS A 7 -17.67 -12.12 28.62
CA LYS A 7 -18.58 -11.07 28.15
C LYS A 7 -18.30 -10.67 26.70
N GLY A 8 -19.17 -11.03 25.75
CA GLY A 8 -19.33 -10.27 24.50
C GLY A 8 -20.27 -9.07 24.71
N PRO A 9 -20.65 -8.28 23.69
CA PRO A 9 -20.07 -8.05 22.36
C PRO A 9 -19.76 -6.55 22.12
N ALA A 10 -19.12 -6.19 20.99
CA ALA A 10 -19.08 -4.80 20.52
C ALA A 10 -19.45 -4.69 19.03
N PRO A 11 -20.46 -3.86 18.66
CA PRO A 11 -20.90 -3.64 17.30
C PRO A 11 -19.95 -2.70 16.53
N LEU A 12 -19.75 -2.98 15.24
CA LEU A 12 -19.15 -2.05 14.28
C LEU A 12 -20.20 -0.97 13.99
N ALA A 13 -20.06 0.21 14.59
CA ALA A 13 -20.92 1.36 14.33
C ALA A 13 -20.47 2.12 13.08
N ASP A 14 -21.43 2.32 12.19
CA ASP A 14 -21.43 3.20 11.02
C ASP A 14 -21.38 4.70 11.34
N GLY A 15 -20.76 5.47 10.42
CA GLY A 15 -21.18 6.82 10.01
C GLY A 15 -20.26 7.99 10.39
N ASN A 16 -20.17 9.11 9.69
CA ASN A 16 -20.48 9.58 8.31
C ASN A 16 -20.04 11.07 8.24
N ARG A 17 -19.82 11.58 7.02
CA ARG A 17 -19.96 12.99 6.56
C ARG A 17 -18.99 14.08 7.09
N ALA A 18 -18.12 14.51 6.17
CA ALA A 18 -18.01 15.93 5.87
C ALA A 18 -18.21 16.10 4.35
N ASP A 19 -19.46 16.39 4.00
CA ASP A 19 -19.89 17.24 2.90
C ASP A 19 -18.84 18.32 2.55
N ARG A 20 -18.37 18.29 1.30
CA ARG A 20 -18.03 19.50 0.55
C ARG A 20 -18.47 19.33 -0.90
N ASP A 21 -19.53 20.05 -1.17
CA ASP A 21 -20.15 20.42 -2.43
C ASP A 21 -19.35 20.26 -3.73
N SER A 22 -20.06 19.70 -4.71
CA SER A 22 -20.15 20.19 -6.09
C SER A 22 -18.91 20.07 -6.99
N LYS A 23 -18.82 18.96 -7.74
CA LYS A 23 -19.23 18.91 -9.17
C LYS A 23 -18.99 17.49 -9.68
N ALA A 24 -20.07 16.73 -9.89
CA ALA A 24 -20.02 15.54 -10.70
C ALA A 24 -19.57 15.96 -12.12
N THR A 25 -18.29 15.75 -12.42
CA THR A 25 -17.85 15.61 -13.81
C THR A 25 -17.94 14.12 -14.09
N VAL A 26 -18.88 13.75 -14.97
CA VAL A 26 -18.90 12.43 -15.58
C VAL A 26 -17.53 12.22 -16.21
N GLY A 27 -16.70 11.38 -15.58
CA GLY A 27 -15.36 11.10 -16.04
C GLY A 27 -15.44 10.32 -17.34
N ALA A 28 -15.41 11.04 -18.46
CA ALA A 28 -15.10 10.49 -19.78
C ALA A 28 -13.72 9.82 -19.67
N LYS A 29 -13.68 8.49 -19.69
CA LYS A 29 -12.43 7.72 -19.61
C LYS A 29 -12.41 6.53 -20.56
N ASP A 30 -12.86 6.77 -21.79
CA ASP A 30 -12.65 5.88 -22.92
C ASP A 30 -12.35 6.72 -24.18
N SER A 31 -11.37 7.62 -24.09
CA SER A 31 -10.71 8.20 -25.27
C SER A 31 -9.37 7.47 -25.49
N PRO A 32 -9.09 6.93 -26.69
CA PRO A 32 -7.89 6.15 -26.97
C PRO A 32 -6.56 6.92 -26.86
N ASP A 33 -6.62 8.26 -26.78
CA ASP A 33 -5.47 9.15 -26.87
C ASP A 33 -4.79 9.52 -25.53
N THR A 34 -5.31 9.11 -24.38
CA THR A 34 -4.72 9.50 -23.07
C THR A 34 -4.42 8.30 -22.17
N ILE A 35 -3.51 7.43 -22.64
CA ILE A 35 -2.90 6.43 -21.75
C ILE A 35 -2.18 7.18 -20.62
N SER A 36 -2.69 7.05 -19.39
CA SER A 36 -2.09 7.61 -18.19
C SER A 36 -0.63 7.16 -18.06
N SER A 37 0.26 8.05 -17.60
CA SER A 37 1.67 7.70 -17.30
C SER A 37 1.78 6.47 -16.41
N GLN A 38 0.79 6.26 -15.52
CA GLN A 38 0.72 5.06 -14.69
C GLN A 38 0.44 3.79 -15.50
N ALA A 39 -0.48 3.86 -16.48
CA ALA A 39 -0.77 2.73 -17.35
C ALA A 39 0.43 2.37 -18.24
N LYS A 40 1.17 3.37 -18.73
CA LYS A 40 2.45 3.17 -19.44
C LYS A 40 3.48 2.49 -18.55
N TRP A 41 3.67 2.96 -17.31
CA TRP A 41 4.61 2.35 -16.37
C TRP A 41 4.22 0.91 -16.00
N ASN A 42 2.93 0.65 -15.77
CA ASN A 42 2.42 -0.68 -15.49
C ASN A 42 2.69 -1.66 -16.64
N ALA A 43 2.49 -1.23 -17.89
CA ALA A 43 2.76 -2.03 -19.08
C ALA A 43 4.27 -2.28 -19.28
N ALA A 44 5.11 -1.28 -18.99
CA ALA A 44 6.57 -1.41 -19.09
C ALA A 44 7.20 -2.22 -17.94
N ASN A 45 6.52 -2.33 -16.78
CA ASN A 45 7.04 -2.99 -15.58
C ASN A 45 6.09 -4.07 -15.06
N PRO A 46 5.84 -5.14 -15.84
CA PRO A 46 4.89 -6.19 -15.46
C PRO A 46 5.32 -6.93 -14.18
N LEU A 47 6.63 -7.10 -13.96
CA LEU A 47 7.16 -7.76 -12.77
C LEU A 47 6.90 -6.94 -11.49
N ALA A 48 7.14 -5.64 -11.53
CA ALA A 48 6.88 -4.77 -10.39
C ALA A 48 5.38 -4.70 -10.08
N LEU A 49 4.54 -4.62 -11.11
CA LEU A 49 3.09 -4.68 -10.95
C LEU A 49 2.64 -5.99 -10.30
N TRP A 50 3.20 -7.11 -10.76
CA TRP A 50 2.92 -8.43 -10.16
C TRP A 50 3.33 -8.48 -8.69
N ALA A 51 4.51 -7.97 -8.34
CA ALA A 51 4.99 -7.93 -6.96
C ALA A 51 4.08 -7.13 -6.03
N HIS A 52 3.69 -5.92 -6.45
CA HIS A 52 2.74 -5.09 -5.71
C HIS A 52 1.37 -5.79 -5.52
N ASN A 53 0.88 -6.46 -6.56
CA ASN A 53 -0.38 -7.21 -6.49
C ASN A 53 -0.28 -8.42 -5.55
N ALA A 54 0.83 -9.14 -5.57
CA ALA A 54 1.09 -10.26 -4.68
C ALA A 54 1.12 -9.84 -3.21
N VAL A 55 1.80 -8.74 -2.86
CA VAL A 55 1.78 -8.17 -1.50
C VAL A 55 0.37 -7.78 -1.08
N ARG A 56 -0.36 -7.07 -1.95
CA ARG A 56 -1.73 -6.64 -1.65
C ARG A 56 -2.65 -7.83 -1.40
N SER A 57 -2.49 -8.89 -2.19
CA SER A 57 -3.22 -10.15 -2.00
C SER A 57 -2.83 -10.84 -0.70
N ALA A 58 -1.53 -10.92 -0.38
CA ALA A 58 -1.02 -11.51 0.85
C ALA A 58 -1.56 -10.78 2.10
N ILE A 59 -1.60 -9.44 2.09
CA ILE A 59 -2.18 -8.64 3.16
C ILE A 59 -3.68 -8.92 3.30
N ARG A 60 -4.43 -8.91 2.18
CA ARG A 60 -5.87 -9.18 2.19
C ARG A 60 -6.19 -10.57 2.73
N ARG A 61 -5.35 -11.57 2.41
CA ARG A 61 -5.49 -12.95 2.86
C ARG A 61 -4.95 -13.18 4.28
N GLY A 62 -4.36 -12.16 4.92
CA GLY A 62 -3.75 -12.29 6.25
C GLY A 62 -2.46 -13.12 6.28
N ILE A 63 -1.86 -13.42 5.12
CA ILE A 63 -0.58 -14.14 5.02
C ILE A 63 0.55 -13.24 5.51
N ILE A 64 0.47 -11.95 5.20
CA ILE A 64 1.40 -10.93 5.67
C ILE A 64 0.61 -9.87 6.42
N ASN A 65 1.04 -9.58 7.65
CA ASN A 65 0.51 -8.45 8.41
C ASN A 65 1.34 -7.21 8.12
N ARG A 66 0.67 -6.06 8.00
CA ARG A 66 1.38 -4.77 7.94
C ARG A 66 2.19 -4.59 9.21
N LYS A 67 3.44 -4.15 9.06
CA LYS A 67 4.34 -3.87 10.17
C LYS A 67 4.70 -2.39 10.17
N PRO A 68 5.05 -1.83 11.34
CA PRO A 68 5.62 -0.49 11.41
C PRO A 68 6.96 -0.43 10.68
N CYS A 69 7.46 0.79 10.47
CA CYS A 69 8.76 1.00 9.85
C CYS A 69 9.87 0.27 10.62
N GLU A 70 10.71 -0.51 9.94
CA GLU A 70 11.81 -1.26 10.56
C GLU A 70 12.90 -0.35 11.17
N ILE A 71 13.00 0.90 10.72
CA ILE A 71 14.03 1.85 11.16
C ILE A 71 13.56 2.66 12.37
N CYS A 72 12.33 3.19 12.35
CA CYS A 72 11.84 4.11 13.39
C CYS A 72 10.55 3.67 14.09
N GLY A 73 9.93 2.56 13.68
CA GLY A 73 8.68 2.09 14.26
C GLY A 73 7.44 2.93 13.87
N ALA A 74 7.57 3.91 12.98
CA ALA A 74 6.44 4.75 12.58
C ALA A 74 5.42 4.01 11.69
N GLU A 75 4.14 4.32 11.88
CA GLU A 75 3.01 3.90 11.05
C GLU A 75 2.29 5.13 10.48
N PRO A 76 1.75 5.09 9.24
CA PRO A 76 1.73 3.93 8.34
C PRO A 76 3.08 3.71 7.62
N ALA A 77 3.42 2.43 7.40
CA ALA A 77 4.58 2.02 6.61
C ALA A 77 4.15 1.37 5.29
N ASP A 78 4.96 1.60 4.26
CA ASP A 78 4.78 1.07 2.92
C ASP A 78 5.72 -0.12 2.68
N ALA A 79 5.30 -1.02 1.78
CA ALA A 79 6.08 -2.18 1.38
C ALA A 79 7.15 -1.77 0.35
N HIS A 80 8.40 -1.69 0.78
CA HIS A 80 9.55 -1.53 -0.09
C HIS A 80 9.98 -2.86 -0.68
N HIS A 81 10.18 -2.89 -1.99
CA HIS A 81 10.70 -4.06 -2.71
C HIS A 81 12.15 -3.76 -3.14
N ASP A 82 13.12 -4.43 -2.52
CA ASP A 82 14.51 -4.37 -3.01
C ASP A 82 14.69 -5.21 -4.28
N ASP A 83 13.93 -6.29 -4.38
CA ASP A 83 13.99 -7.25 -5.48
C ASP A 83 12.57 -7.64 -5.89
N HIS A 84 12.14 -7.16 -7.06
CA HIS A 84 10.80 -7.40 -7.59
C HIS A 84 10.57 -8.86 -8.01
N THR A 85 11.62 -9.70 -8.09
CA THR A 85 11.48 -11.14 -8.35
C THR A 85 10.98 -11.92 -7.13
N ARG A 86 11.13 -11.34 -5.92
CA ARG A 86 10.70 -11.95 -4.65
C ARG A 86 9.62 -11.08 -4.01
N PRO A 87 8.35 -11.22 -4.41
CA PRO A 87 7.30 -10.26 -4.10
C PRO A 87 6.90 -10.25 -2.63
N LEU A 88 7.15 -11.34 -1.89
CA LEU A 88 6.86 -11.42 -0.46
C LEU A 88 8.08 -11.02 0.39
N ALA A 89 9.26 -10.84 -0.22
CA ALA A 89 10.46 -10.36 0.44
C ALA A 89 10.46 -8.83 0.44
N ILE A 90 9.57 -8.26 1.26
CA ILE A 90 9.41 -6.81 1.40
C ILE A 90 9.91 -6.32 2.75
N ARG A 91 10.32 -5.06 2.77
CA ARG A 91 10.64 -4.34 4.01
C ARG A 91 9.59 -3.26 4.26
N TRP A 92 9.29 -3.04 5.53
CA TRP A 92 8.31 -2.03 5.94
C TRP A 92 9.04 -0.73 6.24
N LEU A 93 8.81 0.29 5.43
CA LEU A 93 9.45 1.60 5.58
C LEU A 93 8.40 2.70 5.59
N CYS A 94 8.52 3.64 6.53
CA CYS A 94 7.71 4.85 6.46
C CYS A 94 8.13 5.69 5.26
N ARG A 95 7.24 6.59 4.81
CA ARG A 95 7.48 7.44 3.64
C ARG A 95 8.83 8.17 3.66
N THR A 96 9.26 8.67 4.83
CA THR A 96 10.54 9.38 4.99
C THR A 96 11.73 8.47 4.72
N HIS A 97 11.78 7.30 5.35
CA HIS A 97 12.85 6.33 5.13
C HIS A 97 12.80 5.71 3.74
N HIS A 98 11.61 5.51 3.19
CA HIS A 98 11.44 5.02 1.83
C HIS A 98 12.05 5.99 0.81
N GLN A 99 11.78 7.28 0.93
CA GLN A 99 12.36 8.31 0.06
C GLN A 99 13.86 8.45 0.23
N ARG A 100 14.36 8.39 1.47
CA ARG A 100 15.79 8.44 1.76
C ARG A 100 16.54 7.30 1.08
N LEU A 101 16.02 6.08 1.15
CA LEU A 101 16.62 4.91 0.53
C LEU A 101 16.68 5.05 -1.01
N HIS A 102 15.63 5.61 -1.64
CA HIS A 102 15.64 5.92 -3.07
C HIS A 102 16.58 7.08 -3.44
N ALA A 103 16.90 7.97 -2.50
CA ALA A 103 17.88 9.04 -2.70
C ALA A 103 19.31 8.48 -2.60
N GLU A 104 19.60 7.67 -1.57
CA GLU A 104 20.89 7.02 -1.36
C GLU A 104 21.26 6.10 -2.54
N LYS A 105 20.31 5.28 -3.03
CA LYS A 105 20.52 4.43 -4.23
C LYS A 105 20.81 5.23 -5.52
N ARG A 106 20.52 6.54 -5.57
CA ARG A 106 20.85 7.40 -6.73
C ARG A 106 22.25 8.01 -6.64
N GLU A 107 22.78 8.23 -5.44
CA GLU A 107 24.13 8.78 -5.25
C GLU A 107 25.22 7.73 -5.46
N GLU A 108 24.94 6.46 -5.19
CA GLU A 108 25.91 5.37 -5.39
C GLU A 108 26.14 5.00 -6.87
N ALA A 109 25.34 5.58 -7.77
CA ALA A 109 25.44 5.42 -9.23
C ALA A 109 26.10 6.62 -9.93
N ALA A 110 26.57 7.62 -9.18
CA ALA A 110 27.28 8.81 -9.67
C ALA A 110 28.78 8.71 -9.40
#